data_AF-A0A2B7YCU0-F1
#
_entry.id   AF-A0A2B7YCU0-F1
#
_cell.length_a   1.000
_cell.length_b   1.000
_cell.length_c   1.000
_cell.angle_alpha   90.00
_cell.angle_beta   90.00
_cell.angle_gamma   90.00
#
_symmetry.space_group_name_H-M   'P 1'
#
loop_
_entity.id
_entity.type
_entity.pdbx_description
1 polymer ?
#
loop_
_entity_poly.entity_id
_entity_poly.type
_entity_poly.pdbx_seq_one_letter_code
_entity_poly.pdbx_strand_id
1 'polypeptide(L)'
;MLLGSGNQQSMDNTCQKRNGNIICTVDATSRRKLRLAPEWLDSSLSKVFSCIRYSTSYCISEGMEEELVLGYVAVMMLTSRNVRPLKLVPPAQISRPITMPGKNNSVLRKLFGRLDQCMALRATQYSLDSLLCSALFDPSVPCNLTGAASNGIRKALLEDKSNGFDALLRGISHRKAHLSVLWHASVYTGQALPFLSMSLKDLPPICLVAAFWTNTAQSFLHIKYEDIINTSINPATEFTVSYFCRPETRVPWTPAAPFGLTRVENLSLEVKAHYQNLHYPLPWKAEWKLTSGDRISADSRHEVPIIYGNKLGTNSNRNAGDEQNVADSQSRSATSRFFNWHQYNEDGLWLDDGTRTSEDIRQLQRHPWIVDPFDDGDNSESVNETQCLELNMDGILQWRNNVLESG
;
A
#
# COMPACT_ATOMS: atom_id res chain seq x y z
N MET A 1 1.49 -4.90 -40.65
CA MET A 1 2.49 -4.25 -41.53
C MET A 1 1.93 -2.86 -41.83
N LEU A 2 2.36 -1.71 -41.30
CA LEU A 2 3.59 -1.19 -40.67
C LEU A 2 3.19 -0.50 -39.34
N LEU A 3 3.66 -0.94 -38.16
CA LEU A 3 4.81 -0.42 -37.42
C LEU A 3 4.97 1.11 -37.43
N GLY A 4 4.35 1.77 -36.45
CA GLY A 4 4.71 3.10 -35.97
C GLY A 4 5.21 2.98 -34.53
N SER A 5 6.50 3.25 -34.33
CA SER A 5 7.25 3.10 -33.09
C SER A 5 6.68 3.91 -31.93
N GLY A 6 6.13 3.21 -30.93
CA GLY A 6 5.83 3.79 -29.63
C GLY A 6 7.13 4.12 -28.90
N ASN A 7 7.41 5.41 -28.73
CA ASN A 7 8.46 5.91 -27.84
C ASN A 7 8.16 5.50 -26.39
N GLN A 8 8.72 4.38 -25.96
CA GLN A 8 8.72 3.95 -24.57
C GLN A 8 9.76 4.80 -23.82
N GLN A 9 9.32 5.90 -23.20
CA GLN A 9 10.12 6.60 -22.19
C GLN A 9 10.21 5.69 -20.95
N SER A 10 11.30 4.93 -20.83
CA SER A 10 11.73 4.38 -19.54
C SER A 10 12.23 5.53 -18.68
N MET A 11 11.46 5.92 -17.67
CA MET A 11 12.04 6.56 -16.50
C MET A 11 12.57 5.43 -15.63
N ASP A 12 13.90 5.28 -15.57
CA ASP A 12 14.57 4.30 -14.71
C ASP A 12 14.53 4.78 -13.25
N ASN A 13 13.33 4.94 -12.69
CA ASN A 13 13.12 5.02 -11.25
C ASN A 13 13.22 3.60 -10.71
N THR A 14 14.44 3.10 -10.61
CA THR A 14 14.70 1.76 -10.09
C THR A 14 14.90 1.87 -8.58
N CYS A 15 13.90 1.42 -7.83
CA CYS A 15 14.11 1.04 -6.44
C CYS A 15 14.57 -0.40 -6.45
N GLN A 16 15.86 -0.61 -6.21
CA GLN A 16 16.46 -1.94 -6.16
C GLN A 16 16.65 -2.36 -4.72
N LYS A 17 16.37 -3.62 -4.45
CA LYS A 17 16.70 -4.23 -3.18
C LYS A 17 18.11 -4.80 -3.26
N ARG A 18 19.03 -4.37 -2.38
CA ARG A 18 20.40 -4.88 -2.33
C ARG A 18 20.79 -5.19 -0.89
N ASN A 19 21.03 -6.46 -0.58
CA ASN A 19 21.39 -6.95 0.75
C ASN A 19 20.39 -6.48 1.84
N GLY A 20 19.09 -6.66 1.60
CA GLY A 20 18.03 -6.21 2.52
C GLY A 20 17.71 -4.71 2.49
N ASN A 21 18.53 -3.88 1.82
CA ASN A 21 18.29 -2.45 1.70
C ASN A 21 17.41 -2.12 0.50
N ILE A 22 16.38 -1.29 0.70
CA ILE A 22 15.69 -0.66 -0.42
C ILE A 22 16.46 0.60 -0.81
N ILE A 23 17.12 0.56 -1.96
CA ILE A 23 17.85 1.69 -2.52
C ILE A 23 16.98 2.29 -3.60
N CYS A 24 16.50 3.51 -3.38
CA CYS A 24 15.82 4.28 -4.41
C CYS A 24 16.75 5.32 -4.99
N THR A 25 17.15 5.08 -6.22
CA THR A 25 17.78 6.09 -7.05
C THR A 25 16.71 6.80 -7.85
N VAL A 26 16.38 8.03 -7.43
CA VAL A 26 15.64 8.95 -8.29
C VAL A 26 16.68 9.64 -9.16
N ASP A 27 16.93 9.08 -10.34
CA ASP A 27 17.67 9.80 -11.36
C ASP A 27 16.70 10.81 -12.00
N ALA A 28 16.66 12.01 -11.42
CA ALA A 28 15.97 13.14 -12.02
C ALA A 28 16.70 13.68 -13.27
N THR A 29 17.49 12.85 -13.98
CA THR A 29 17.70 13.07 -15.41
C THR A 29 16.40 12.73 -16.13
N SER A 30 15.43 13.65 -16.05
CA SER A 30 14.45 13.81 -17.11
C SER A 30 15.22 13.89 -18.43
N ARG A 31 15.35 12.77 -19.15
CA ARG A 31 15.73 12.75 -20.56
C ARG A 31 14.59 13.26 -21.46
N ARG A 32 13.59 13.97 -20.93
CA ARG A 32 13.13 15.14 -21.67
C ARG A 32 14.25 16.15 -21.54
N LYS A 33 15.10 16.24 -22.58
CA LYS A 33 15.73 17.50 -22.94
C LYS A 33 14.60 18.53 -23.08
N LEU A 34 14.15 19.09 -21.97
CA LEU A 34 13.73 20.47 -21.93
C LEU A 34 15.00 21.21 -22.34
N ARG A 35 15.13 21.47 -23.65
CA ARG A 35 16.02 22.51 -24.14
C ARG A 35 15.45 23.83 -23.60
N LEU A 36 15.61 24.07 -22.31
CA LEU A 36 15.53 25.41 -21.77
C LEU A 36 16.84 26.04 -22.19
N ALA A 37 16.75 27.03 -23.08
CA ALA A 37 17.90 27.79 -23.52
C ALA A 37 18.66 28.29 -22.27
N PRO A 38 20.01 28.24 -22.25
CA PRO A 38 20.81 28.61 -21.07
C PRO A 38 20.49 30.00 -20.52
N GLU A 39 20.05 30.90 -21.39
CA GLU A 39 19.71 32.30 -21.08
C GLU A 39 18.44 32.45 -20.22
N TRP A 40 17.63 31.39 -20.07
CA TRP A 40 16.36 31.44 -19.33
C TRP A 40 16.48 30.95 -17.89
N LEU A 41 17.54 30.22 -17.51
CA LEU A 41 17.58 29.51 -16.23
C LEU A 41 17.79 30.45 -15.02
N ASP A 42 18.71 31.41 -15.12
CA ASP A 42 19.05 32.30 -13.99
C ASP A 42 17.94 33.33 -13.69
N SER A 43 17.29 33.87 -14.74
CA SER A 43 16.17 34.81 -14.54
C SER A 43 14.86 34.10 -14.21
N SER A 44 14.64 32.88 -14.72
CA SER A 44 13.39 32.14 -14.52
C SER A 44 13.30 31.51 -13.14
N LEU A 45 14.37 30.90 -12.62
CA LEU A 45 14.35 30.31 -11.28
C LEU A 45 14.15 31.39 -10.20
N SER A 46 14.86 32.52 -10.32
CA SER A 46 14.65 33.67 -9.44
C SER A 46 13.22 34.21 -9.50
N LYS A 47 12.61 34.27 -10.69
CA LYS A 47 11.20 34.63 -10.87
C LYS A 47 10.24 33.60 -10.28
N VAL A 48 10.51 32.30 -10.43
CA VAL A 48 9.70 31.21 -9.84
C VAL A 48 9.78 31.27 -8.32
N PHE A 49 10.96 31.40 -7.74
CA PHE A 49 11.12 31.58 -6.29
C PHE A 49 10.44 32.86 -5.80
N SER A 50 10.51 33.95 -6.57
CA SER A 50 9.82 35.21 -6.26
C SER A 50 8.29 35.04 -6.32
N CYS A 51 7.77 34.33 -7.32
CA CYS A 51 6.34 33.98 -7.42
C CYS A 51 5.90 33.11 -6.25
N ILE A 52 6.66 32.06 -5.89
CA ILE A 52 6.34 31.21 -4.73
C ILE A 52 6.33 32.05 -3.45
N ARG A 53 7.33 32.91 -3.23
CA ARG A 53 7.39 33.80 -2.06
C ARG A 53 6.26 34.82 -2.04
N TYR A 54 5.88 35.37 -3.19
CA TYR A 54 4.77 36.30 -3.32
C TYR A 54 3.44 35.61 -3.05
N SER A 55 3.14 34.49 -3.72
CA SER A 55 1.93 33.69 -3.51
C SER A 55 1.81 33.21 -2.07
N THR A 56 2.92 32.77 -1.47
CA THR A 56 2.93 32.35 -0.06
C THR A 56 2.64 33.53 0.87
N SER A 57 3.31 34.67 0.67
CA SER A 57 3.08 35.88 1.47
C SER A 57 1.64 36.40 1.35
N TYR A 58 1.07 36.33 0.14
CA TYR A 58 -0.31 36.72 -0.13
C TYR A 58 -1.31 35.77 0.55
N CYS A 59 -1.14 34.46 0.39
CA CYS A 59 -2.01 33.49 1.07
C CYS A 59 -1.94 33.66 2.59
N ILE A 60 -0.78 33.96 3.15
CA ILE A 60 -0.62 34.25 4.58
C ILE A 60 -1.37 35.55 4.96
N SER A 61 -1.20 36.64 4.20
CA SER A 61 -1.83 37.92 4.54
C SER A 61 -3.35 37.87 4.46
N GLU A 62 -3.88 37.03 3.57
CA GLU A 62 -5.33 36.83 3.38
C GLU A 62 -5.90 35.68 4.21
N GLY A 63 -5.10 35.01 5.06
CA GLY A 63 -5.55 33.87 5.87
C GLY A 63 -5.88 32.60 5.08
N MET A 64 -5.42 32.48 3.83
CA MET A 64 -5.63 31.35 2.92
C MET A 64 -4.53 30.27 3.01
N GLU A 65 -3.99 30.06 4.20
CA GLU A 65 -2.88 29.11 4.40
C GLU A 65 -3.34 27.66 4.13
N GLU A 66 -4.57 27.33 4.52
CA GLU A 66 -5.16 26.01 4.33
C GLU A 66 -5.38 25.69 2.85
N GLU A 67 -5.91 26.65 2.08
CA GLU A 67 -6.13 26.52 0.64
C GLU A 67 -4.80 26.38 -0.12
N LEU A 68 -3.75 27.08 0.32
CA LEU A 68 -2.42 26.94 -0.25
C LEU A 68 -1.85 25.54 -0.04
N VAL A 69 -1.95 25.01 1.19
CA VAL A 69 -1.52 23.64 1.51
C VAL A 69 -2.34 22.62 0.71
N LEU A 70 -3.65 22.79 0.67
CA LEU A 70 -4.57 21.91 -0.05
C LEU A 70 -4.28 21.90 -1.55
N GLY A 71 -4.07 23.07 -2.15
CA GLY A 71 -3.72 23.24 -3.56
C GLY A 71 -2.37 22.60 -3.88
N TYR A 72 -1.37 22.77 -3.01
CA TYR A 72 -0.08 22.11 -3.17
C TYR A 72 -0.19 20.58 -3.17
N VAL A 73 -0.92 20.02 -2.20
CA VAL A 73 -1.13 18.57 -2.10
C VAL A 73 -1.92 18.04 -3.30
N ALA A 74 -2.95 18.77 -3.74
CA ALA A 74 -3.72 18.45 -4.94
C ALA A 74 -2.80 18.38 -6.18
N VAL A 75 -1.86 19.30 -6.34
CA VAL A 75 -0.86 19.27 -7.42
C VAL A 75 0.06 18.04 -7.31
N MET A 76 0.44 17.62 -6.11
CA MET A 76 1.20 16.37 -5.96
C MET A 76 0.40 15.17 -6.47
N MET A 77 -0.92 15.14 -6.20
CA MET A 77 -1.81 14.06 -6.60
C MET A 77 -2.07 13.97 -8.11
N LEU A 78 -1.67 14.96 -8.90
CA LEU A 78 -1.77 14.91 -10.38
C LEU A 78 -1.01 13.73 -11.00
N THR A 79 -0.03 13.15 -10.30
CA THR A 79 0.73 11.99 -10.80
C THR A 79 0.15 10.65 -10.37
N SER A 80 -0.97 10.65 -9.64
CA SER A 80 -1.73 9.41 -9.39
C SER A 80 -2.16 8.81 -10.72
N ARG A 81 -1.76 7.56 -10.97
CA ARG A 81 -2.02 6.88 -12.26
C ARG A 81 -3.35 6.14 -12.28
N ASN A 82 -3.90 5.87 -11.10
CA ASN A 82 -5.09 5.05 -10.92
C ASN A 82 -6.36 5.88 -10.74
N VAL A 83 -6.24 7.21 -10.68
CA VAL A 83 -7.36 8.11 -10.43
C VAL A 83 -7.53 9.10 -11.57
N ARG A 84 -8.79 9.46 -11.83
CA ARG A 84 -9.15 10.42 -12.87
C ARG A 84 -8.45 11.78 -12.62
N PRO A 85 -8.22 12.57 -13.69
CA PRO A 85 -7.66 13.91 -13.58
C PRO A 85 -8.42 14.78 -12.57
N LEU A 86 -7.69 15.63 -11.87
CA LEU A 86 -8.24 16.51 -10.83
C LEU A 86 -9.38 17.38 -11.39
N LYS A 87 -10.50 17.42 -10.64
CA LYS A 87 -11.53 18.43 -10.85
C LYS A 87 -11.25 19.59 -9.90
N LEU A 88 -10.60 20.62 -10.42
CA LEU A 88 -10.47 21.88 -9.70
C LEU A 88 -11.76 22.69 -9.92
N VAL A 89 -12.41 23.08 -8.83
CA VAL A 89 -13.55 24.01 -8.88
C VAL A 89 -13.02 25.37 -9.35
N PRO A 90 -13.73 26.10 -10.22
CA PRO A 90 -13.33 27.44 -10.63
C PRO A 90 -13.11 28.35 -9.40
N PRO A 91 -12.19 29.33 -9.48
CA PRO A 91 -11.91 30.24 -8.37
C PRO A 91 -13.20 30.93 -7.92
N ALA A 92 -13.59 30.73 -6.66
CA ALA A 92 -14.68 31.50 -6.07
C ALA A 92 -14.18 32.92 -5.76
N GLN A 93 -14.98 33.94 -6.05
CA GLN A 93 -14.67 35.29 -5.56
C GLN A 93 -14.74 35.28 -4.03
N ILE A 94 -13.61 35.57 -3.39
CA ILE A 94 -13.50 35.63 -1.93
C ILE A 94 -14.08 36.97 -1.49
N SER A 95 -15.36 36.96 -1.16
CA SER A 95 -16.11 38.13 -0.70
C SER A 95 -16.06 38.23 0.83
N ARG A 96 -14.89 38.43 1.45
CA ARG A 96 -14.79 38.77 2.89
C ARG A 96 -13.35 39.12 3.32
N PRO A 97 -13.16 40.20 4.10
CA PRO A 97 -11.99 40.30 4.97
C PRO A 97 -12.32 39.54 6.27
N ILE A 98 -11.58 38.49 6.61
CA ILE A 98 -11.70 37.83 7.93
C ILE A 98 -10.34 37.84 8.64
N THR A 99 -10.40 38.43 9.83
CA THR A 99 -9.57 38.33 11.03
C THR A 99 -8.19 37.68 10.90
N MET A 100 -7.16 38.50 11.11
CA MET A 100 -5.76 38.13 11.24
C MET A 100 -5.54 36.93 12.19
N PRO A 101 -5.06 35.78 11.70
CA PRO A 101 -4.49 34.75 12.56
C PRO A 101 -3.12 35.23 13.07
N GLY A 102 -2.86 35.01 14.36
CA GLY A 102 -1.60 35.36 15.01
C GLY A 102 -0.40 34.65 14.39
N LYS A 103 0.75 35.33 14.44
CA LYS A 103 2.11 34.80 14.15
C LYS A 103 2.26 33.35 14.62
N ASN A 104 2.11 32.38 13.72
CA ASN A 104 2.77 31.08 13.82
C ASN A 104 2.77 30.35 12.48
N ASN A 105 3.56 30.90 11.55
CA ASN A 105 3.76 30.41 10.19
C ASN A 105 4.61 29.12 10.10
N SER A 106 4.48 28.24 11.08
CA SER A 106 5.34 27.05 11.21
C SER A 106 4.98 25.96 10.21
N VAL A 107 3.72 25.85 9.80
CA VAL A 107 3.23 24.76 8.92
C VAL A 107 3.71 24.94 7.49
N LEU A 108 3.49 26.10 6.87
CA LEU A 108 3.97 26.39 5.51
C LEU A 108 5.50 26.34 5.44
N ARG A 109 6.19 26.88 6.45
CA ARG A 109 7.67 26.82 6.51
C ARG A 109 8.18 25.38 6.64
N LYS A 110 7.48 24.52 7.41
CA LYS A 110 7.78 23.08 7.49
C LYS A 110 7.49 22.36 6.18
N LEU A 111 6.40 22.70 5.49
CA LEU A 111 6.03 22.11 4.19
C LEU A 111 7.09 22.44 3.13
N PHE A 112 7.45 23.71 2.97
CA PHE A 112 8.49 24.13 2.03
C PHE A 112 9.87 23.59 2.42
N GLY A 113 10.14 23.44 3.71
CA GLY A 113 11.35 22.77 4.20
C GLY A 113 11.41 21.27 3.91
N ARG A 114 10.31 20.65 3.44
CA ARG A 114 10.21 19.24 3.04
C ARG A 114 9.83 19.07 1.56
N LEU A 115 10.05 20.11 0.75
CA LEU A 115 9.70 20.12 -0.67
C LEU A 115 10.41 19.00 -1.45
N ASP A 116 11.67 18.76 -1.10
CA ASP A 116 12.47 17.64 -1.58
C ASP A 116 11.78 16.30 -1.33
N GLN A 117 11.22 16.14 -0.13
CA GLN A 117 10.51 14.93 0.24
C GLN A 117 9.23 14.73 -0.56
N CYS A 118 8.45 15.79 -0.68
CA CYS A 118 7.25 15.81 -1.51
C CYS A 118 7.55 15.50 -2.98
N MET A 119 8.67 16.01 -3.51
CA MET A 119 9.08 15.78 -4.90
C MET A 119 9.50 14.34 -5.16
N ALA A 120 10.28 13.71 -4.27
CA ALA A 120 10.66 12.32 -4.48
C ALA A 120 9.50 11.35 -4.20
N LEU A 121 8.55 11.68 -3.30
CA LEU A 121 7.30 10.94 -3.19
C LEU A 121 6.57 10.97 -4.53
N ARG A 122 6.36 12.16 -5.10
CA ARG A 122 5.70 12.33 -6.40
C ARG A 122 6.39 11.56 -7.55
N ALA A 123 7.72 11.49 -7.53
CA ALA A 123 8.50 10.76 -8.53
C ALA A 123 8.40 9.22 -8.39
N THR A 124 8.08 8.73 -7.19
CA THR A 124 8.00 7.30 -6.90
C THR A 124 6.66 6.73 -7.33
N GLN A 125 6.68 5.66 -8.13
CA GLN A 125 5.45 5.05 -8.64
C GLN A 125 4.57 4.53 -7.50
N TYR A 126 3.26 4.77 -7.61
CA TYR A 126 2.22 4.38 -6.63
C TYR A 126 2.40 4.92 -5.19
N SER A 127 3.35 5.81 -4.94
CA SER A 127 3.63 6.31 -3.58
C SER A 127 2.40 6.96 -2.92
N LEU A 128 1.78 7.92 -3.61
CA LEU A 128 0.62 8.66 -3.10
C LEU A 128 -0.61 7.76 -2.99
N ASP A 129 -0.83 6.89 -3.99
CA ASP A 129 -1.93 5.93 -3.99
C ASP A 129 -1.81 4.98 -2.79
N SER A 130 -0.60 4.44 -2.58
CA SER A 130 -0.30 3.55 -1.46
C SER A 130 -0.43 4.26 -0.12
N LEU A 131 0.06 5.50 0.02
CA LEU A 131 -0.08 6.31 1.23
C LEU A 131 -1.54 6.61 1.57
N LEU A 132 -2.35 7.02 0.59
CA LEU A 132 -3.76 7.28 0.81
C LEU A 132 -4.49 6.01 1.26
N CYS A 133 -4.31 4.90 0.55
CA CYS A 133 -4.96 3.65 0.89
C CYS A 133 -4.52 3.10 2.25
N SER A 134 -3.27 3.38 2.65
CA SER A 134 -2.75 2.98 3.95
C SER A 134 -3.51 3.60 5.11
N ALA A 135 -4.28 4.68 4.91
CA ALA A 135 -5.12 5.24 5.96
C ALA A 135 -6.09 4.20 6.57
N LEU A 136 -6.51 3.23 5.74
CA LEU A 136 -7.46 2.18 6.08
C LEU A 136 -6.78 0.81 6.32
N PHE A 137 -5.45 0.75 6.21
CA PHE A 137 -4.69 -0.47 6.48
C PHE A 137 -4.63 -0.76 7.98
N ASP A 138 -5.02 -1.99 8.34
CA ASP A 138 -4.92 -2.57 9.68
C ASP A 138 -4.05 -3.84 9.65
N PRO A 139 -2.88 -3.84 10.29
CA PRO A 139 -1.98 -4.99 10.28
C PRO A 139 -2.48 -6.18 11.10
N SER A 140 -3.49 -6.01 11.95
CA SER A 140 -4.08 -7.10 12.73
C SER A 140 -5.01 -8.00 11.90
N VAL A 141 -5.40 -7.53 10.71
CA VAL A 141 -6.35 -8.22 9.83
C VAL A 141 -5.57 -9.14 8.89
N PRO A 142 -5.74 -10.47 9.00
CA PRO A 142 -5.13 -11.38 8.06
C PRO A 142 -5.84 -11.37 6.70
N CYS A 143 -5.17 -11.87 5.68
CA CYS A 143 -5.58 -11.77 4.28
C CYS A 143 -6.94 -12.43 3.99
N ASN A 144 -7.28 -13.51 4.71
CA ASN A 144 -8.58 -14.18 4.60
C ASN A 144 -9.74 -13.37 5.21
N LEU A 145 -9.45 -12.35 6.03
CA LEU A 145 -10.45 -11.51 6.69
C LEU A 145 -10.45 -10.05 6.18
N THR A 146 -9.59 -9.70 5.23
CA THR A 146 -9.51 -8.35 4.65
C THR A 146 -10.87 -7.85 4.16
N GLY A 147 -11.63 -8.69 3.45
CA GLY A 147 -12.96 -8.36 2.97
C GLY A 147 -13.95 -8.00 4.06
N ALA A 148 -13.98 -8.81 5.12
CA ALA A 148 -14.86 -8.57 6.26
C ALA A 148 -14.50 -7.26 6.98
N ALA A 149 -13.20 -6.99 7.17
CA ALA A 149 -12.73 -5.74 7.77
C ALA A 149 -13.08 -4.53 6.90
N SER A 150 -12.82 -4.60 5.59
CA SER A 150 -13.19 -3.54 4.64
C SER A 150 -14.68 -3.26 4.65
N ASN A 151 -15.51 -4.31 4.73
CA ASN A 151 -16.95 -4.15 4.84
C ASN A 151 -17.33 -3.41 6.12
N GLY A 152 -16.76 -3.79 7.27
CA GLY A 152 -16.97 -3.09 8.54
C GLY A 152 -16.60 -1.60 8.48
N ILE A 153 -15.44 -1.27 7.88
CA ILE A 153 -15.01 0.12 7.67
C ILE A 153 -16.00 0.87 6.77
N ARG A 154 -16.44 0.27 5.67
CA ARG A 154 -17.41 0.88 4.75
C ARG A 154 -18.73 1.18 5.47
N LYS A 155 -19.24 0.26 6.28
CA LYS A 155 -20.45 0.47 7.07
C LYS A 155 -20.31 1.62 8.06
N ALA A 156 -19.20 1.62 8.79
CA ALA A 156 -18.94 2.64 9.80
C ALA A 156 -18.74 4.05 9.22
N LEU A 157 -18.13 4.17 8.04
CA LEU A 157 -17.69 5.47 7.51
C LEU A 157 -18.50 6.00 6.33
N LEU A 158 -19.26 5.16 5.60
CA LEU A 158 -19.83 5.53 4.29
C LEU A 158 -21.34 5.25 4.14
N GLU A 159 -21.99 4.52 5.06
CA GLU A 159 -23.43 4.24 4.94
C GLU A 159 -24.31 5.45 5.31
N ASP A 160 -23.82 6.33 6.18
CA ASP A 160 -24.52 7.57 6.50
C ASP A 160 -24.34 8.63 5.40
N LYS A 161 -25.24 8.57 4.41
CA LYS A 161 -25.27 9.50 3.28
C LYS A 161 -25.47 10.97 3.68
N SER A 162 -25.91 11.25 4.91
CA SER A 162 -26.15 12.62 5.38
C SER A 162 -24.85 13.38 5.68
N ASN A 163 -23.77 12.65 5.97
CA ASN A 163 -22.51 13.21 6.47
C ASN A 163 -21.38 13.29 5.42
N GLY A 164 -21.65 12.95 4.16
CA GLY A 164 -20.66 13.02 3.07
C GLY A 164 -19.35 12.27 3.42
N PHE A 165 -18.21 12.97 3.34
CA PHE A 165 -16.89 12.43 3.72
C PHE A 165 -16.44 12.87 5.13
N ASP A 166 -17.27 13.54 5.92
CA ASP A 166 -16.84 14.11 7.20
C ASP A 166 -16.48 13.02 8.22
N ALA A 167 -17.25 11.93 8.26
CA ALA A 167 -16.95 10.78 9.12
C ALA A 167 -15.60 10.15 8.75
N LEU A 168 -15.32 10.02 7.45
CA LEU A 168 -14.05 9.53 6.93
C LEU A 168 -12.88 10.44 7.34
N LEU A 169 -13.00 11.75 7.11
CA LEU A 169 -11.95 12.71 7.42
C LEU A 169 -11.67 12.78 8.93
N ARG A 170 -12.70 12.74 9.78
CA ARG A 170 -12.55 12.63 11.24
C ARG A 170 -11.87 11.32 11.65
N GLY A 171 -12.30 10.19 11.10
CA GLY A 171 -11.72 8.88 11.39
C GLY A 171 -10.24 8.80 11.02
N ILE A 172 -9.86 9.31 9.85
CA ILE A 172 -8.47 9.35 9.39
C ILE A 172 -7.65 10.33 10.23
N SER A 173 -8.18 11.51 10.52
CA SER A 173 -7.49 12.49 11.38
C SER A 173 -7.21 11.93 12.77
N HIS A 174 -8.11 11.09 13.30
CA HIS A 174 -7.94 10.44 14.59
C HIS A 174 -6.93 9.28 14.55
N ARG A 175 -6.99 8.43 13.52
CA ARG A 175 -6.15 7.21 13.41
C ARG A 175 -4.75 7.49 12.86
N LYS A 176 -4.64 8.35 11.84
CA LYS A 176 -3.43 8.64 11.07
C LYS A 176 -3.42 10.13 10.65
N ALA A 177 -3.28 11.02 11.63
CA ALA A 177 -3.36 12.47 11.46
C ALA A 177 -2.45 13.01 10.33
N HIS A 178 -1.27 12.42 10.13
CA HIS A 178 -0.32 12.82 9.09
C HIS A 178 -0.83 12.55 7.66
N LEU A 179 -1.80 11.65 7.47
CA LEU A 179 -2.45 11.38 6.18
C LEU A 179 -3.71 12.22 5.96
N SER A 180 -4.18 12.93 6.99
CA SER A 180 -5.42 13.71 6.93
C SER A 180 -5.39 14.74 5.79
N VAL A 181 -4.27 15.46 5.63
CA VAL A 181 -4.13 16.47 4.56
C VAL A 181 -4.22 15.87 3.15
N LEU A 182 -3.69 14.65 2.95
CA LEU A 182 -3.82 13.92 1.67
C LEU A 182 -5.29 13.56 1.41
N TRP A 183 -6.00 13.12 2.45
CA TRP A 183 -7.41 12.77 2.32
C TRP A 183 -8.32 13.98 2.13
N HIS A 184 -8.06 15.09 2.80
CA HIS A 184 -8.75 16.37 2.56
C HIS A 184 -8.57 16.81 1.10
N ALA A 185 -7.35 16.75 0.56
CA ALA A 185 -7.10 17.03 -0.84
C ALA A 185 -7.88 16.08 -1.76
N SER A 186 -7.87 14.78 -1.47
CA SER A 186 -8.58 13.78 -2.28
C SER A 186 -10.10 14.00 -2.29
N VAL A 187 -10.69 14.45 -1.18
CA VAL A 187 -12.13 14.78 -1.10
C VAL A 187 -12.41 16.03 -1.92
N TYR A 188 -11.61 17.08 -1.74
CA TYR A 188 -11.79 18.36 -2.42
C TYR A 188 -11.64 18.26 -3.94
N THR A 189 -10.72 17.40 -4.42
CA THR A 189 -10.48 17.18 -5.85
C THR A 189 -11.43 16.16 -6.48
N GLY A 190 -12.36 15.59 -5.71
CA GLY A 190 -13.32 14.58 -6.17
C GLY A 190 -12.70 13.20 -6.43
N GLN A 191 -11.56 12.92 -5.80
CA GLN A 191 -10.76 11.70 -5.98
C GLN A 191 -10.93 10.67 -4.85
N ALA A 192 -11.64 11.00 -3.76
CA ALA A 192 -11.80 10.13 -2.60
C ALA A 192 -12.45 8.77 -2.93
N LEU A 193 -13.51 8.72 -3.75
CA LEU A 193 -14.21 7.47 -4.09
C LEU A 193 -13.30 6.43 -4.77
N PRO A 194 -12.50 6.78 -5.80
CA PRO A 194 -11.49 5.88 -6.34
C PRO A 194 -10.54 5.28 -5.30
N PHE A 195 -10.00 6.09 -4.38
CA PHE A 195 -9.10 5.58 -3.33
C PHE A 195 -9.83 4.66 -2.34
N LEU A 196 -11.07 4.98 -1.99
CA LEU A 196 -11.91 4.10 -1.18
C LEU A 196 -12.20 2.78 -1.87
N SER A 197 -12.50 2.80 -3.17
CA SER A 197 -12.69 1.57 -3.96
C SER A 197 -11.42 0.71 -3.95
N MET A 198 -10.27 1.32 -4.21
CA MET A 198 -8.98 0.64 -4.21
C MET A 198 -8.62 0.04 -2.85
N SER A 199 -9.01 0.70 -1.75
CA SER A 199 -8.72 0.26 -0.39
C SER A 199 -9.69 -0.80 0.14
N LEU A 200 -10.99 -0.66 -0.20
CA LEU A 200 -12.08 -1.40 0.44
C LEU A 200 -12.75 -2.45 -0.46
N LYS A 201 -12.44 -2.47 -1.75
CA LYS A 201 -12.96 -3.46 -2.71
C LYS A 201 -11.83 -4.23 -3.39
N ASP A 202 -10.77 -3.51 -3.76
CA ASP A 202 -9.59 -4.10 -4.38
C ASP A 202 -8.48 -4.33 -3.36
N LEU A 203 -7.25 -4.57 -3.83
CA LEU A 203 -6.07 -4.58 -2.98
C LEU A 203 -5.22 -3.35 -3.27
N PRO A 204 -4.93 -2.53 -2.25
CA PRO A 204 -4.21 -1.30 -2.50
C PRO A 204 -2.76 -1.57 -2.90
N PRO A 205 -2.17 -0.70 -3.74
CA PRO A 205 -0.79 -0.84 -4.15
C PRO A 205 0.13 -0.68 -2.93
N ILE A 206 1.27 -1.37 -2.96
CA ILE A 206 2.28 -1.31 -1.91
C ILE A 206 3.47 -0.53 -2.43
N CYS A 207 3.90 0.48 -1.67
CA CYS A 207 5.11 1.23 -1.97
C CYS A 207 6.00 1.27 -0.71
N LEU A 208 6.79 0.20 -0.50
CA LEU A 208 7.65 0.09 0.69
C LEU A 208 8.56 1.31 0.88
N VAL A 209 8.98 1.93 -0.22
CA VAL A 209 9.72 3.20 -0.24
C VAL A 209 8.96 4.31 0.46
N ALA A 210 7.72 4.57 0.03
CA ALA A 210 6.88 5.60 0.61
C ALA A 210 6.53 5.27 2.07
N ALA A 211 6.35 3.98 2.38
CA ALA A 211 6.09 3.53 3.74
C ALA A 211 7.26 3.77 4.68
N PHE A 212 8.48 3.33 4.33
CA PHE A 212 9.68 3.54 5.14
C PHE A 212 10.04 5.01 5.24
N TRP A 213 9.81 5.76 4.17
CA TRP A 213 10.08 7.18 4.19
C TRP A 213 9.14 7.95 5.12
N THR A 214 7.84 7.75 4.95
CA THR A 214 6.83 8.48 5.74
C THR A 214 6.57 7.84 7.10
N ASN A 215 7.26 6.75 7.41
CA ASN A 215 6.97 5.88 8.54
C ASN A 215 5.48 5.52 8.64
N THR A 216 4.90 5.11 7.51
CA THR A 216 3.49 4.75 7.42
C THR A 216 3.36 3.28 7.10
N ALA A 217 2.77 2.50 8.02
CA ALA A 217 2.46 1.10 7.76
C ALA A 217 1.50 0.96 6.57
N GLN A 218 1.95 0.24 5.55
CA GLN A 218 1.23 -0.02 4.29
C GLN A 218 1.06 -1.51 4.00
N SER A 219 1.87 -2.36 4.63
CA SER A 219 1.93 -3.80 4.40
C SER A 219 2.42 -4.48 5.67
N PHE A 220 2.06 -5.76 5.83
CA PHE A 220 2.57 -6.63 6.89
C PHE A 220 4.10 -6.71 6.94
N LEU A 221 4.81 -6.46 5.82
CA LEU A 221 6.27 -6.44 5.76
C LEU A 221 6.92 -5.37 6.65
N HIS A 222 6.16 -4.38 7.12
CA HIS A 222 6.64 -3.32 8.02
C HIS A 222 6.30 -3.60 9.49
N ILE A 223 5.66 -4.73 9.76
CA ILE A 223 5.06 -5.03 11.04
C ILE A 223 5.82 -6.18 11.68
N LYS A 224 6.24 -5.98 12.92
CA LYS A 224 6.73 -7.04 13.77
C LYS A 224 5.53 -7.73 14.42
N TYR A 225 5.36 -9.00 14.09
CA TYR A 225 4.41 -9.87 14.76
C TYR A 225 5.15 -10.64 15.85
N GLU A 226 4.46 -10.92 16.96
CA GLU A 226 5.01 -11.82 17.98
C GLU A 226 5.01 -13.25 17.46
N ASP A 227 6.16 -13.92 17.54
CA ASP A 227 6.28 -15.32 17.17
C ASP A 227 5.65 -16.19 18.26
N ILE A 228 4.80 -17.13 17.84
CA ILE A 228 4.03 -17.98 18.72
C ILE A 228 4.66 -19.38 18.70
N ILE A 229 5.26 -19.76 19.84
CA ILE A 229 5.71 -21.12 20.22
C ILE A 229 7.02 -21.58 19.54
N ASN A 230 7.91 -22.24 20.29
CA ASN A 230 9.23 -22.70 19.82
C ASN A 230 9.24 -23.55 18.54
N THR A 231 8.11 -24.18 18.18
CA THR A 231 8.01 -25.11 17.05
C THR A 231 7.38 -24.51 15.80
N SER A 232 6.85 -23.29 15.88
CA SER A 232 6.15 -22.63 14.78
C SER A 232 6.45 -21.14 14.75
N ILE A 233 6.32 -20.51 13.60
CA ILE A 233 6.44 -19.06 13.45
C ILE A 233 5.19 -18.47 12.84
N ASN A 234 5.03 -17.15 13.02
CA ASN A 234 4.00 -16.43 12.30
C ASN A 234 4.35 -16.46 10.79
N PRO A 235 3.43 -16.83 9.89
CA PRO A 235 3.68 -16.79 8.46
C PRO A 235 4.07 -15.38 7.98
N ALA A 236 3.63 -14.32 8.66
CA ALA A 236 4.08 -12.97 8.35
C ALA A 236 5.59 -12.80 8.58
N THR A 237 6.15 -13.45 9.62
CA THR A 237 7.59 -13.50 9.90
C THR A 237 8.31 -14.27 8.80
N GLU A 238 7.80 -15.46 8.43
CA GLU A 238 8.34 -16.28 7.33
C GLU A 238 8.47 -15.48 6.03
N PHE A 239 7.37 -14.86 5.57
CA PHE A 239 7.34 -14.10 4.33
C PHE A 239 8.21 -12.84 4.40
N THR A 240 8.28 -12.20 5.56
CA THR A 240 9.13 -11.03 5.76
C THR A 240 10.60 -11.39 5.65
N VAL A 241 11.03 -12.47 6.31
CA VAL A 241 12.40 -12.99 6.25
C VAL A 241 12.73 -13.45 4.83
N SER A 242 11.86 -14.23 4.21
CA SER A 242 11.98 -14.69 2.82
C SER A 242 12.19 -13.53 1.86
N TYR A 243 11.34 -12.50 1.96
CA TYR A 243 11.51 -11.27 1.20
C TYR A 243 12.90 -10.70 1.48
N PHE A 244 13.24 -10.34 2.72
CA PHE A 244 14.47 -9.61 3.06
C PHE A 244 15.77 -10.33 2.71
N CYS A 245 15.79 -11.66 2.72
CA CYS A 245 16.99 -12.44 2.38
C CYS A 245 17.21 -12.53 0.87
N ARG A 246 16.16 -12.34 0.05
CA ARG A 246 16.20 -12.54 -1.40
C ARG A 246 16.12 -11.22 -2.18
N PRO A 247 17.21 -10.76 -2.81
CA PRO A 247 17.24 -9.48 -3.53
C PRO A 247 16.28 -9.43 -4.73
N GLU A 248 16.13 -10.55 -5.43
CA GLU A 248 15.36 -10.63 -6.68
C GLU A 248 13.85 -10.88 -6.46
N THR A 249 13.46 -11.18 -5.21
CA THR A 249 12.07 -11.46 -4.88
C THR A 249 11.24 -10.18 -4.93
N ARG A 250 10.15 -10.23 -5.70
CA ARG A 250 9.19 -9.13 -5.82
C ARG A 250 8.44 -8.93 -4.50
N VAL A 251 7.91 -7.74 -4.27
CA VAL A 251 7.04 -7.49 -3.10
C VAL A 251 5.75 -8.32 -3.25
N PRO A 252 5.26 -9.01 -2.19
CA PRO A 252 3.95 -9.65 -2.20
C PRO A 252 2.87 -8.67 -2.64
N TRP A 253 1.97 -9.09 -3.54
CA TRP A 253 0.95 -8.20 -4.12
C TRP A 253 -0.25 -7.94 -3.20
N THR A 254 -0.09 -8.11 -1.90
CA THR A 254 -1.14 -7.99 -0.91
C THR A 254 -0.59 -7.37 0.39
N PRO A 255 -1.26 -6.35 0.94
CA PRO A 255 -0.76 -5.65 2.11
C PRO A 255 -1.09 -6.37 3.43
N ALA A 256 -2.19 -7.11 3.48
CA ALA A 256 -2.67 -7.82 4.67
C ALA A 256 -1.69 -8.92 5.08
N ALA A 257 -1.68 -9.37 6.34
CA ALA A 257 -0.77 -10.44 6.76
C ALA A 257 -1.28 -11.82 6.31
N PRO A 258 -0.41 -12.81 6.01
CA PRO A 258 -0.85 -14.20 5.87
C PRO A 258 -1.44 -14.72 7.20
N PHE A 259 -2.42 -15.62 7.11
CA PHE A 259 -3.01 -16.29 8.28
C PHE A 259 -2.32 -17.62 8.58
N GLY A 260 -2.62 -18.17 9.77
CA GLY A 260 -2.19 -19.49 10.18
C GLY A 260 -0.88 -19.49 10.96
N LEU A 261 -0.21 -20.64 10.95
CA LEU A 261 1.08 -20.88 11.60
C LEU A 261 1.92 -21.74 10.66
N THR A 262 3.22 -21.43 10.56
CA THR A 262 4.16 -22.26 9.80
C THR A 262 5.05 -23.02 10.77
N ARG A 263 5.12 -24.34 10.64
CA ARG A 263 6.03 -25.18 11.44
C ARG A 263 7.47 -24.89 11.03
N VAL A 264 8.38 -24.81 12.00
CA VAL A 264 9.81 -24.48 11.75
C VAL A 264 10.48 -25.51 10.83
N GLU A 265 10.01 -26.76 10.83
CA GLU A 265 10.52 -27.81 9.94
C GLU A 265 10.13 -27.63 8.47
N ASN A 266 9.05 -26.90 8.21
CA ASN A 266 8.53 -26.63 6.86
C ASN A 266 9.09 -25.33 6.26
N LEU A 267 9.92 -24.60 7.01
CA LEU A 267 10.61 -23.42 6.49
C LEU A 267 11.66 -23.84 5.46
N SER A 268 11.78 -23.05 4.40
CA SER A 268 12.90 -23.19 3.47
C SER A 268 14.23 -22.99 4.16
N LEU A 269 15.30 -23.56 3.60
CA LEU A 269 16.64 -23.51 4.21
C LEU A 269 17.11 -22.07 4.46
N GLU A 270 16.79 -21.16 3.55
CA GLU A 270 17.16 -19.74 3.67
C GLU A 270 16.38 -19.07 4.80
N VAL A 271 15.06 -19.24 4.87
CA VAL A 271 14.25 -18.70 5.98
C VAL A 271 14.67 -19.33 7.30
N LYS A 272 14.92 -20.65 7.33
CA LYS A 272 15.36 -21.38 8.53
C LYS A 272 16.71 -20.90 9.06
N ALA A 273 17.63 -20.48 8.18
CA ALA A 273 18.90 -19.88 8.58
C ALA A 273 18.73 -18.47 9.18
N HIS A 274 17.61 -17.80 8.90
CA HIS A 274 17.41 -16.38 9.15
C HIS A 274 16.25 -16.03 10.09
N TYR A 275 15.31 -16.92 10.38
CA TYR A 275 14.08 -16.58 11.12
C TYR A 275 14.34 -16.16 12.58
N GLN A 276 15.44 -16.60 13.18
CA GLN A 276 15.85 -16.18 14.53
C GLN A 276 16.55 -14.81 14.51
N ASN A 277 16.90 -14.30 13.32
CA ASN A 277 17.53 -13.00 13.14
C ASN A 277 16.46 -11.94 12.89
N LEU A 278 16.69 -10.72 13.40
CA LEU A 278 15.80 -9.60 13.12
C LEU A 278 16.15 -8.98 11.76
N HIS A 279 15.25 -9.15 10.80
CA HIS A 279 15.33 -8.52 9.49
C HIS A 279 14.44 -7.27 9.47
N TYR A 280 15.06 -6.10 9.35
CA TYR A 280 14.36 -4.83 9.21
C TYR A 280 15.11 -3.90 8.24
N PRO A 281 14.42 -2.94 7.62
CA PRO A 281 15.04 -1.96 6.74
C PRO A 281 16.04 -1.10 7.52
N LEU A 282 17.18 -0.83 6.91
CA LEU A 282 18.16 0.06 7.50
C LEU A 282 17.70 1.53 7.47
N PRO A 283 18.19 2.36 8.40
CA PRO A 283 18.00 3.80 8.35
C PRO A 283 18.56 4.37 7.05
N TRP A 284 17.87 5.34 6.48
CA TRP A 284 18.17 5.87 5.15
C TRP A 284 18.33 7.41 5.20
N LYS A 285 18.88 7.99 4.13
CA LYS A 285 18.96 9.44 3.94
C LYS A 285 18.77 9.79 2.46
N ALA A 286 18.20 10.94 2.19
CA ALA A 286 18.07 11.47 0.84
C ALA A 286 19.35 12.23 0.45
N GLU A 287 19.83 12.03 -0.78
CA GLU A 287 20.99 12.73 -1.33
C GLU A 287 20.66 13.32 -2.71
N TRP A 288 21.06 14.57 -2.93
CA TRP A 288 21.09 15.21 -4.24
C TRP A 288 22.36 14.82 -4.96
N LYS A 289 22.22 14.26 -6.16
CA LYS A 289 23.33 14.05 -7.09
C LYS A 289 23.50 15.28 -7.97
N LEU A 290 24.60 15.99 -7.80
CA LEU A 290 24.94 17.17 -8.59
C LEU A 290 25.41 16.80 -9.99
N THR A 291 25.37 17.76 -10.91
CA THR A 291 25.93 17.64 -12.27
C THR A 291 27.43 17.39 -12.25
N SER A 292 28.14 17.83 -11.20
CA SER A 292 29.55 17.51 -10.96
C SER A 292 29.78 16.02 -10.61
N GLY A 293 28.73 15.28 -10.27
CA GLY A 293 28.80 13.92 -9.73
C GLY A 293 28.84 13.88 -8.19
N ASP A 294 29.02 15.02 -7.54
CA ASP A 294 29.04 15.10 -6.07
C ASP A 294 27.67 14.78 -5.47
N ARG A 295 27.68 14.33 -4.22
CA ARG A 295 26.46 14.03 -3.46
C ARG A 295 26.33 14.95 -2.27
N ILE A 296 25.21 15.64 -2.18
CA ILE A 296 24.88 16.51 -1.05
C ILE A 296 23.68 15.91 -0.33
N SER A 297 23.78 15.74 0.99
CA SER A 297 22.64 15.25 1.77
C SER A 297 21.49 16.26 1.73
N ALA A 298 20.31 15.81 1.33
CA ALA A 298 19.09 16.62 1.27
C ALA A 298 18.49 16.84 2.67
N ASP A 299 18.65 15.84 3.54
CA ASP A 299 18.07 15.83 4.88
C ASP A 299 18.95 15.00 5.85
N SER A 300 18.61 15.09 7.13
CA SER A 300 19.05 14.24 8.21
C SER A 300 18.74 12.75 7.97
N ARG A 301 19.44 11.88 8.71
CA ARG A 301 19.23 10.44 8.66
C ARG A 301 17.87 10.09 9.26
N HIS A 302 17.07 9.31 8.54
CA HIS A 302 15.75 8.85 8.95
C HIS A 302 15.85 7.45 9.53
N GLU A 303 15.44 7.31 10.80
CA GLU A 303 15.30 6.03 11.47
C GLU A 303 13.97 5.38 11.09
N VAL A 304 13.97 4.05 10.95
CA VAL A 304 12.75 3.27 10.66
C VAL A 304 12.30 2.63 11.98
N PRO A 305 11.22 3.12 12.60
CA PRO A 305 10.77 2.54 13.86
C PRO A 305 10.07 1.21 13.63
N ILE A 306 10.14 0.34 14.64
CA ILE A 306 9.46 -0.96 14.63
C ILE A 306 8.00 -0.75 14.99
N ILE A 307 7.09 -1.24 14.14
CA ILE A 307 5.65 -1.20 14.36
C ILE A 307 5.19 -2.59 14.81
N TYR A 308 4.48 -2.67 15.93
CA TYR A 308 3.97 -3.94 16.47
C TYR A 308 2.54 -4.19 16.02
N GLY A 309 2.25 -5.42 15.58
CA GLY A 309 0.90 -5.87 15.25
C GLY A 309 0.18 -6.41 16.48
N ASN A 310 -1.02 -5.89 16.76
CA ASN A 310 -1.91 -6.47 17.78
C ASN A 310 -2.80 -7.55 17.14
N LYS A 311 -3.25 -8.55 17.90
CA LYS A 311 -4.23 -9.53 17.41
C LYS A 311 -5.65 -8.98 17.50
N LEU A 312 -6.45 -9.25 16.47
CA LEU A 312 -7.88 -8.94 16.47
C LEU A 312 -8.66 -9.96 17.33
N GLY A 313 -9.63 -9.48 18.11
CA GLY A 313 -10.65 -10.31 18.74
C GLY A 313 -11.70 -10.72 17.72
N THR A 314 -12.03 -12.02 17.67
CA THR A 314 -13.04 -12.57 16.76
C THR A 314 -14.44 -12.35 17.33
N ASN A 315 -15.17 -11.36 16.81
CA ASN A 315 -16.63 -11.32 16.94
C ASN A 315 -17.21 -10.89 15.59
N SER A 316 -18.01 -11.74 14.96
CA SER A 316 -18.86 -11.32 13.85
C SER A 316 -20.24 -11.97 13.93
N ASN A 317 -21.27 -11.14 13.89
CA ASN A 317 -22.62 -11.55 13.52
C ASN A 317 -22.73 -11.44 12.00
N ARG A 318 -23.19 -12.52 11.36
CA ARG A 318 -23.31 -12.65 9.91
C ARG A 318 -24.66 -12.13 9.44
N ASN A 319 -24.65 -11.20 8.49
CA ASN A 319 -25.82 -10.91 7.64
C ASN A 319 -25.43 -11.15 6.18
N ALA A 320 -26.21 -11.97 5.47
CA ALA A 320 -25.95 -12.35 4.08
C ALA A 320 -26.53 -11.30 3.11
N GLY A 321 -25.77 -10.94 2.07
CA GLY A 321 -26.18 -10.03 0.98
C GLY A 321 -25.04 -9.79 -0.03
N ASP A 322 -25.26 -9.00 -1.08
CA ASP A 322 -24.28 -8.69 -2.15
C ASP A 322 -22.93 -8.15 -1.64
N GLU A 323 -22.95 -7.53 -0.47
CA GLU A 323 -21.76 -7.05 0.24
C GLU A 323 -20.82 -8.16 0.66
N GLN A 324 -21.36 -9.36 0.91
CA GLN A 324 -20.61 -10.56 1.25
C GLN A 324 -19.79 -11.02 0.06
N ASN A 325 -20.34 -10.98 -1.16
CA ASN A 325 -19.61 -11.38 -2.36
C ASN A 325 -18.40 -10.47 -2.63
N VAL A 326 -18.54 -9.16 -2.41
CA VAL A 326 -17.43 -8.21 -2.56
C VAL A 326 -16.37 -8.45 -1.48
N ALA A 327 -16.78 -8.66 -0.23
CA ALA A 327 -15.88 -8.99 0.86
C ALA A 327 -15.12 -10.31 0.58
N ASP A 328 -15.83 -11.37 0.24
CA ASP A 328 -15.24 -12.68 -0.04
C ASP A 328 -14.30 -12.62 -1.26
N SER A 329 -14.64 -11.86 -2.29
CA SER A 329 -13.76 -11.61 -3.43
C SER A 329 -12.46 -10.92 -3.03
N GLN A 330 -12.53 -9.88 -2.19
CA GLN A 330 -11.34 -9.17 -1.71
C GLN A 330 -10.45 -10.09 -0.84
N SER A 331 -11.04 -10.83 0.10
CA SER A 331 -10.32 -11.81 0.92
C SER A 331 -9.70 -12.93 0.07
N ARG A 332 -10.44 -13.43 -0.92
CA ARG A 332 -9.94 -14.44 -1.88
C ARG A 332 -8.77 -13.89 -2.69
N SER A 333 -8.87 -12.67 -3.20
CA SER A 333 -7.78 -12.02 -3.95
C SER A 333 -6.54 -11.85 -3.08
N ALA A 334 -6.70 -11.38 -1.84
CA ALA A 334 -5.59 -11.19 -0.90
C ALA A 334 -4.89 -12.51 -0.60
N THR A 335 -5.68 -13.57 -0.39
CA THR A 335 -5.20 -14.91 -0.07
C THR A 335 -4.49 -15.56 -1.26
N SER A 336 -5.11 -15.55 -2.45
CA SER A 336 -4.52 -16.12 -3.67
C SER A 336 -3.18 -15.45 -4.03
N ARG A 337 -3.07 -14.12 -3.90
CA ARG A 337 -1.81 -13.42 -4.16
C ARG A 337 -0.68 -13.83 -3.21
N PHE A 338 -1.01 -14.25 -1.99
CA PHE A 338 -0.01 -14.83 -1.08
C PHE A 338 0.44 -16.20 -1.53
N PHE A 339 -0.51 -17.06 -1.92
CA PHE A 339 -0.20 -18.38 -2.44
C PHE A 339 0.71 -18.29 -3.66
N ASN A 340 0.36 -17.47 -4.65
CA ASN A 340 1.16 -17.31 -5.86
C ASN A 340 2.55 -16.81 -5.51
N TRP A 341 2.65 -15.79 -4.65
CA TRP A 341 3.95 -15.27 -4.23
C TRP A 341 4.80 -16.34 -3.54
N HIS A 342 4.22 -17.14 -2.64
CA HIS A 342 4.93 -18.23 -1.97
C HIS A 342 5.36 -19.30 -2.96
N GLN A 343 4.47 -19.74 -3.84
CA GLN A 343 4.75 -20.73 -4.87
C GLN A 343 5.91 -20.31 -5.79
N TYR A 344 5.94 -19.04 -6.22
CA TYR A 344 7.01 -18.53 -7.08
C TYR A 344 8.38 -18.42 -6.38
N ASN A 345 8.44 -18.38 -5.04
CA ASN A 345 9.67 -18.08 -4.32
C ASN A 345 10.13 -19.20 -3.37
N GLU A 346 9.25 -20.03 -2.82
CA GLU A 346 9.49 -20.93 -1.67
C GLU A 346 9.06 -22.39 -1.93
N ASP A 347 8.94 -22.80 -3.19
CA ASP A 347 8.61 -24.17 -3.63
C ASP A 347 7.27 -24.75 -3.12
N GLY A 348 6.41 -23.92 -2.50
CA GLY A 348 5.05 -24.29 -2.14
C GLY A 348 4.98 -25.38 -1.06
N LEU A 349 5.28 -25.06 0.20
CA LEU A 349 4.86 -25.89 1.35
C LEU A 349 3.94 -25.13 2.31
N TRP A 350 3.41 -23.98 1.86
CA TRP A 350 2.44 -23.23 2.63
C TRP A 350 1.14 -24.03 2.78
N LEU A 351 0.58 -24.04 4.01
CA LEU A 351 -0.53 -24.88 4.53
C LEU A 351 -0.20 -26.28 5.02
N ASP A 352 1.06 -26.72 5.03
CA ASP A 352 1.39 -27.96 5.73
C ASP A 352 1.35 -27.77 7.25
N ASP A 353 0.26 -28.22 7.87
CA ASP A 353 0.10 -28.31 9.32
C ASP A 353 0.73 -29.58 9.91
N GLY A 354 1.34 -30.41 9.07
CA GLY A 354 1.94 -31.70 9.38
C GLY A 354 0.92 -32.80 9.70
N THR A 355 -0.35 -32.61 9.32
CA THR A 355 -1.39 -33.64 9.39
C THR A 355 -1.53 -34.43 8.09
N ARG A 356 -1.04 -33.89 6.97
CA ARG A 356 -1.16 -34.46 5.64
C ARG A 356 0.20 -34.82 5.08
N THR A 357 0.23 -35.70 4.08
CA THR A 357 1.48 -36.01 3.40
C THR A 357 1.91 -34.83 2.52
N SER A 358 3.21 -34.72 2.24
CA SER A 358 3.73 -33.69 1.33
C SER A 358 3.08 -33.75 -0.06
N GLU A 359 2.64 -34.93 -0.50
CA GLU A 359 1.95 -35.10 -1.78
C GLU A 359 0.52 -34.55 -1.74
N ASP A 360 -0.22 -34.76 -0.64
CA ASP A 360 -1.54 -34.18 -0.44
C ASP A 360 -1.48 -32.64 -0.43
N ILE A 361 -0.44 -32.07 0.18
CA ILE A 361 -0.21 -30.62 0.21
C ILE A 361 0.10 -30.09 -1.20
N ARG A 362 0.96 -30.78 -1.96
CA ARG A 362 1.25 -30.43 -3.36
C ARG A 362 0.01 -30.50 -4.24
N GLN A 363 -0.85 -31.50 -4.04
CA GLN A 363 -2.13 -31.59 -4.76
C GLN A 363 -3.07 -30.45 -4.38
N LEU A 364 -3.14 -30.10 -3.10
CA LEU A 364 -3.94 -28.96 -2.63
C LEU A 364 -3.47 -27.66 -3.30
N GLN A 365 -2.18 -27.46 -3.46
CA GLN A 365 -1.62 -26.27 -4.13
C GLN A 365 -1.87 -26.20 -5.64
N ARG A 366 -2.21 -27.32 -6.28
CA ARG A 366 -2.65 -27.34 -7.69
C ARG A 366 -4.13 -26.98 -7.84
N HIS A 367 -4.85 -26.69 -6.76
CA HIS A 367 -6.27 -26.37 -6.86
C HIS A 367 -6.48 -25.07 -7.64
N PRO A 368 -7.45 -25.01 -8.58
CA PRO A 368 -7.79 -23.80 -9.36
C PRO A 368 -8.08 -22.50 -8.59
N TRP A 369 -8.31 -22.51 -7.26
CA TRP A 369 -8.43 -21.27 -6.48
C TRP A 369 -7.10 -20.76 -5.93
N ILE A 370 -6.07 -21.62 -5.94
CA ILE A 370 -4.68 -21.34 -5.58
C ILE A 370 -3.86 -20.98 -6.81
N VAL A 371 -4.10 -21.63 -7.96
CA VAL A 371 -3.35 -21.41 -9.21
C VAL A 371 -3.47 -19.95 -9.70
N ASP A 372 -2.34 -19.42 -10.19
CA ASP A 372 -2.18 -18.04 -10.60
C ASP A 372 -3.11 -17.67 -11.77
N PRO A 373 -4.03 -16.70 -11.61
CA PRO A 373 -4.89 -16.24 -12.71
C PRO A 373 -4.13 -15.55 -13.85
N PHE A 374 -2.81 -15.33 -13.70
CA PHE A 374 -1.92 -14.76 -14.71
C PHE A 374 -0.93 -15.77 -15.31
N ASP A 375 -1.04 -17.06 -14.95
CA ASP A 375 -0.26 -18.11 -15.60
C ASP A 375 -0.95 -18.52 -16.91
N ASP A 376 -0.40 -18.05 -18.04
CA ASP A 376 -0.83 -18.43 -19.39
C ASP A 376 -0.37 -19.88 -19.61
N GLY A 377 -1.22 -20.82 -19.19
CA GLY A 377 -0.90 -22.25 -19.03
C GLY A 377 -0.35 -22.95 -20.26
N ASP A 378 0.97 -22.89 -20.43
CA ASP A 378 1.68 -23.67 -21.45
C ASP A 378 2.36 -24.94 -20.88
N ASN A 379 2.18 -25.28 -19.59
CA ASN A 379 2.81 -26.47 -19.00
C ASN A 379 2.10 -27.07 -17.77
N SER A 380 0.76 -27.14 -17.75
CA SER A 380 0.08 -28.03 -16.81
C SER A 380 -0.44 -29.27 -17.54
N GLU A 381 0.20 -30.42 -17.31
CA GLU A 381 -0.49 -31.70 -17.46
C GLU A 381 -1.82 -31.57 -16.72
N SER A 382 -2.92 -31.79 -17.44
CA SER A 382 -4.26 -31.76 -16.88
C SER A 382 -4.27 -32.58 -15.59
N VAL A 383 -4.57 -31.93 -14.46
CA VAL A 383 -4.87 -32.64 -13.23
C VAL A 383 -5.96 -33.63 -13.60
N ASN A 384 -5.67 -34.94 -13.50
CA ASN A 384 -6.74 -35.93 -13.50
C ASN A 384 -7.66 -35.47 -12.38
N GLU A 385 -8.85 -34.97 -12.75
CA GLU A 385 -9.97 -34.76 -11.86
C GLU A 385 -10.24 -36.14 -11.25
N THR A 386 -9.50 -36.45 -10.19
CA THR A 386 -9.67 -37.67 -9.44
C THR A 386 -10.96 -37.41 -8.72
N GLN A 387 -12.05 -37.87 -9.34
CA GLN A 387 -13.44 -37.81 -8.92
C GLN A 387 -13.70 -36.60 -8.03
N CYS A 388 -14.28 -35.55 -8.60
CA CYS A 388 -15.11 -34.61 -7.86
C CYS A 388 -15.89 -35.44 -6.83
N LEU A 389 -15.43 -35.44 -5.57
CA LEU A 389 -16.12 -36.12 -4.49
C LEU A 389 -17.41 -35.33 -4.41
N GLU A 390 -18.45 -35.87 -5.05
CA GLU A 390 -19.78 -35.30 -4.99
C GLU A 390 -20.01 -34.94 -3.54
N LEU A 391 -20.29 -33.65 -3.30
CA LEU A 391 -20.68 -33.17 -1.99
C LEU A 391 -21.69 -34.18 -1.45
N ASN A 392 -21.34 -34.87 -0.36
CA ASN A 392 -22.20 -35.89 0.24
C ASN A 392 -23.40 -35.16 0.87
N MET A 393 -24.35 -34.79 0.01
CA MET A 393 -25.55 -34.06 0.34
C MET A 393 -26.34 -34.81 1.38
N ASP A 394 -26.33 -36.14 1.34
CA ASP A 394 -27.00 -37.00 2.31
C ASP A 394 -26.35 -36.89 3.69
N GLY A 395 -25.02 -36.86 3.78
CA GLY A 395 -24.29 -36.64 5.04
C GLY A 395 -24.54 -35.24 5.63
N ILE A 396 -24.64 -34.22 4.78
CA ILE A 396 -24.94 -32.83 5.18
C ILE A 396 -26.38 -32.71 5.67
N LEU A 397 -27.33 -33.33 4.97
CA LEU A 397 -28.75 -33.35 5.35
C LEU A 397 -28.97 -34.17 6.63
N GLN A 398 -28.26 -35.28 6.79
CA GLN A 398 -28.31 -36.12 7.99
C GLN A 398 -27.75 -35.37 9.21
N TRP A 399 -26.62 -34.66 9.06
CA TRP A 399 -26.09 -33.79 10.10
C TRP A 399 -27.08 -32.68 10.48
N ARG A 400 -27.71 -32.03 9.49
CA ARG A 400 -28.72 -30.99 9.72
C ARG A 400 -29.92 -31.54 10.52
N ASN A 401 -30.40 -32.73 10.17
CA ASN A 401 -31.55 -33.32 10.86
C ASN A 401 -31.19 -33.74 12.29
N ASN A 402 -29.99 -34.29 12.51
CA ASN A 402 -29.52 -34.64 13.86
C ASN A 402 -29.40 -33.41 14.77
N VAL A 403 -28.98 -32.26 14.23
CA VAL A 403 -28.89 -31.00 14.98
C VAL A 403 -30.28 -30.43 15.31
N LEU A 404 -31.27 -30.64 14.44
CA LEU A 404 -32.66 -30.20 14.65
C LEU A 404 -33.46 -31.11 15.58
N GLU A 405 -33.07 -32.38 15.73
CA GLU A 405 -33.70 -33.32 16.66
C GLU A 405 -33.06 -33.31 18.07
N SER A 406 -31.90 -32.67 18.21
CA SER A 406 -31.16 -32.56 19.48
C SER A 406 -31.35 -31.22 20.22
N GLY A 407 -32.19 -30.33 19.71
CA GLY A 407 -32.62 -29.08 20.35
C GLY A 407 -34.12 -29.03 20.47
#